data_AF-A0A2M7XY32-F1
#
_entry.id   AF-A0A2M7XY32-F1
#
_cell.length_a   1.000
_cell.length_b   1.000
_cell.length_c   1.000
_cell.angle_alpha   90.00
_cell.angle_beta   90.00
_cell.angle_gamma   90.00
#
_symmetry.space_group_name_H-M   'P 1'
#
loop_
_entity.id
_entity.type
_entity.pdbx_description
1 polymer ?
#
loop_
_entity_poly.entity_id
_entity_poly.type
_entity_poly.pdbx_seq_one_letter_code
_entity_poly.pdbx_strand_id
1 'polypeptide(L)'
;LLSFAFIKNVGMIWIGVFFQWIFYGPLLALFLGGMASIWKYGIPFIFDFSRVNTAAGYVYPSAISILYGGPAQQLSMTNNGNYIDTFVEYIITLIMLWAVTFFPWWLLRIYRDYCCEGINAMKNIMLSNLNPGHPNGPPPPPSPTPIPININSNVGVEMKIPRETGATVKTRIETIEEIKRAKTEDISRSLNIKATNLTDIAHFETNKTLNETTNKNINYLKNPIQASTPAERQKYMNIRSELSSRAAKSDFAARQVINVFTATKTEQSHIRQNIITSLPKMVPVTQVVSFKVKISPEKTQQISRAITNTVINNKTTIDIISQKSGVGPEKTTQVLNSFHQNINTPATEVAQKISDDTKIEKAKVTSVIKEFSVQLRSDEKISQAVAKDNNLDSDQVKKVIEAQHLVISEPEKNIEQTVTIPKTVSIDEYEEVKKMWTRQYEKGEVPLTENLKTRSAWVEQDIVIITNTLNKLLSSDEETKQQGLDDVGYILPIFLVNNLTGEQLLAYLKAKIEAAKTVRVLMDREKEVTERLKAGTEEKVDVMKPKMKEAEKTMELKQELKEELPN
;
A
#
# COMPACT_ATOMS: atom_id res chain seq x y z
N LEU A 1 -0.71 45.02 -20.86
CA LEU A 1 -1.15 44.97 -19.45
C LEU A 1 -1.50 43.52 -19.03
N LEU A 2 -0.64 42.55 -19.37
CA LEU A 2 -0.83 41.11 -19.08
C LEU A 2 0.54 40.45 -18.88
N SER A 3 1.24 40.86 -17.83
CA SER A 3 2.58 40.37 -17.51
C SER A 3 2.72 40.09 -16.02
N PHE A 4 1.94 39.17 -15.47
CA PHE A 4 2.24 38.60 -14.15
C PHE A 4 1.80 37.14 -14.10
N ALA A 5 2.78 36.24 -13.99
CA ALA A 5 2.58 34.80 -13.78
C ALA A 5 1.70 34.49 -12.55
N PHE A 6 1.65 35.41 -11.59
CA PHE A 6 0.77 35.35 -10.43
C PHE A 6 -0.72 35.32 -10.81
N ILE A 7 -1.16 36.20 -11.74
CA ILE A 7 -2.56 36.24 -12.20
C ILE A 7 -2.92 34.98 -13.01
N LYS A 8 -1.96 34.44 -13.78
CA LYS A 8 -2.17 33.20 -14.54
C LYS A 8 -2.37 31.99 -13.61
N ASN A 9 -1.55 31.86 -12.57
CA ASN A 9 -1.66 30.75 -11.62
C ASN A 9 -2.89 30.89 -10.71
N VAL A 10 -3.15 32.10 -10.19
CA VAL A 10 -4.34 32.36 -9.36
C VAL A 10 -5.62 32.23 -10.19
N GLY A 11 -5.64 32.75 -11.42
CA GLY A 11 -6.77 32.62 -12.35
C GLY A 11 -7.08 31.18 -12.73
N MET A 12 -6.05 30.36 -13.00
CA MET A 12 -6.23 28.92 -13.25
C MET A 12 -6.81 28.17 -12.03
N ILE A 13 -6.39 28.54 -10.81
CA ILE A 13 -6.94 27.98 -9.57
C ILE A 13 -8.41 28.39 -9.43
N TRP A 14 -8.75 29.66 -9.63
CA TRP A 14 -10.14 30.14 -9.52
C TRP A 14 -11.05 29.57 -10.60
N ILE A 15 -10.55 29.34 -11.81
CA ILE A 15 -11.30 28.64 -12.86
C ILE A 15 -11.60 27.21 -12.42
N GLY A 16 -10.62 26.49 -11.84
CA GLY A 16 -10.84 25.15 -11.30
C GLY A 16 -11.88 25.12 -10.17
N VAL A 17 -11.80 26.06 -9.23
CA VAL A 17 -12.77 26.21 -8.14
C VAL A 17 -14.16 26.57 -8.68
N PHE A 18 -14.25 27.46 -9.67
CA PHE A 18 -15.51 27.84 -10.30
C PHE A 18 -16.23 26.65 -10.95
N PHE A 19 -15.50 25.84 -11.74
CA PHE A 19 -16.08 24.62 -12.31
C PHE A 19 -16.46 23.60 -11.24
N GLN A 20 -15.69 23.48 -10.17
CA GLN A 20 -16.07 22.62 -9.04
C GLN A 20 -17.41 23.07 -8.41
N TRP A 21 -17.63 24.36 -8.25
CA TRP A 21 -18.89 24.91 -7.73
C TRP A 21 -20.07 24.81 -8.71
N ILE A 22 -19.83 24.91 -10.03
CA ILE A 22 -20.86 24.72 -11.06
C ILE A 22 -21.52 23.34 -10.96
N PHE A 23 -20.75 22.30 -10.67
CA PHE A 23 -21.29 20.94 -10.56
C PHE A 23 -21.72 20.60 -9.13
N TYR A 24 -20.96 21.05 -8.12
CA TYR A 24 -21.28 20.79 -6.72
C TYR A 24 -22.54 21.51 -6.25
N GLY A 25 -22.71 22.79 -6.62
CA GLY A 25 -23.84 23.61 -6.18
C GLY A 25 -25.21 23.00 -6.51
N PRO A 26 -25.51 22.71 -7.80
CA PRO A 26 -26.78 22.09 -8.19
C PRO A 26 -27.01 20.72 -7.55
N LEU A 27 -25.95 19.93 -7.41
CA LEU A 27 -26.04 18.59 -6.86
C LEU A 27 -26.28 18.63 -5.36
N LEU A 28 -25.59 19.51 -4.61
CA LEU A 28 -25.88 19.79 -3.21
C LEU A 28 -27.32 20.29 -3.03
N ALA A 29 -27.79 21.21 -3.88
CA ALA A 29 -29.15 21.73 -3.83
C ALA A 29 -30.19 20.62 -4.06
N LEU A 30 -29.93 19.70 -4.99
CA LEU A 30 -30.79 18.53 -5.24
C LEU A 30 -30.83 17.61 -4.03
N PHE A 31 -29.69 17.31 -3.41
CA PHE A 31 -29.62 16.47 -2.21
C PHE A 31 -30.30 17.13 -1.00
N LEU A 32 -30.13 18.44 -0.82
CA LEU A 32 -30.85 19.21 0.21
C LEU A 32 -32.36 19.20 -0.02
N GLY A 33 -32.81 19.43 -1.27
CA GLY A 33 -34.23 19.38 -1.62
C GLY A 33 -34.84 17.97 -1.44
N GLY A 34 -34.08 16.95 -1.83
CA GLY A 34 -34.46 15.54 -1.66
C GLY A 34 -34.59 15.17 -0.18
N MET A 35 -33.62 15.54 0.65
CA MET A 35 -33.69 15.37 2.10
C MET A 35 -34.90 16.10 2.70
N ALA A 36 -35.11 17.37 2.38
CA ALA A 36 -36.24 18.14 2.91
C ALA A 36 -37.59 17.47 2.54
N SER A 37 -37.66 16.88 1.36
CA SER A 37 -38.83 16.13 0.89
C SER A 37 -39.00 14.83 1.67
N ILE A 38 -37.94 14.03 1.84
CA ILE A 38 -37.95 12.80 2.65
C ILE A 38 -38.38 13.10 4.09
N TRP A 39 -37.85 14.17 4.67
CA TRP A 39 -38.17 14.59 6.03
C TRP A 39 -39.63 15.04 6.17
N LYS A 40 -40.21 15.66 5.13
CA LYS A 40 -41.62 16.06 5.08
C LYS A 40 -42.58 14.88 4.87
N TYR A 41 -42.22 13.91 4.02
CA TYR A 41 -43.06 12.73 3.76
C TYR A 41 -42.97 11.67 4.85
N GLY A 42 -42.00 11.79 5.75
CA GLY A 42 -41.77 10.86 6.84
C GLY A 42 -40.68 9.86 6.48
N ILE A 43 -39.84 9.57 7.47
CA ILE A 43 -38.83 8.53 7.39
C ILE A 43 -39.45 7.20 7.85
N PRO A 44 -38.99 6.04 7.35
CA PRO A 44 -39.46 4.72 7.79
C PRO A 44 -38.89 4.36 9.18
N PHE A 45 -38.96 5.31 10.11
CA PHE A 45 -38.59 5.18 11.51
C PHE A 45 -39.74 5.73 12.33
N ILE A 46 -40.30 4.91 13.22
CA ILE A 46 -41.45 5.27 14.03
C ILE A 46 -40.93 5.92 15.31
N PHE A 47 -41.20 7.21 15.48
CA PHE A 47 -40.93 7.91 16.73
C PHE A 47 -42.09 7.70 17.71
N ASP A 48 -41.78 7.29 18.94
CA ASP A 48 -42.79 7.10 19.99
C ASP A 48 -42.71 8.25 21.01
N PHE A 49 -43.37 9.35 20.69
CA PHE A 49 -43.41 10.52 21.58
C PHE A 49 -44.34 10.35 22.81
N SER A 50 -44.94 9.17 23.02
CA SER A 50 -45.82 8.94 24.18
C SER A 50 -45.08 9.01 25.53
N ARG A 51 -43.75 8.85 25.50
CA ARG A 51 -42.88 8.82 26.69
C ARG A 51 -42.36 10.21 27.10
N VAL A 52 -42.65 11.23 26.31
CA VAL A 52 -42.30 12.62 26.62
C VAL A 52 -43.00 13.03 27.93
N ASN A 53 -42.30 13.70 28.85
CA ASN A 53 -42.74 14.00 30.24
C ASN A 53 -42.85 12.83 31.23
N THR A 54 -42.44 11.62 30.86
CA THR A 54 -42.37 10.51 31.81
C THR A 54 -40.94 10.33 32.32
N ALA A 55 -40.78 9.87 33.57
CA ALA A 55 -39.47 9.50 34.11
C ALA A 55 -38.80 8.38 33.29
N ALA A 56 -39.58 7.54 32.62
CA ALA A 56 -39.10 6.49 31.73
C ALA A 56 -38.51 7.03 30.40
N GLY A 57 -38.97 8.20 29.94
CA GLY A 57 -38.45 8.85 28.73
C GLY A 57 -37.24 9.75 28.99
N TYR A 58 -37.04 10.23 30.22
CA TYR A 58 -35.95 11.12 30.63
C TYR A 58 -34.69 10.31 31.01
N VAL A 59 -33.99 9.80 29.99
CA VAL A 59 -32.86 8.88 30.17
C VAL A 59 -31.52 9.60 30.13
N TYR A 60 -31.43 10.72 29.42
CA TYR A 60 -30.18 11.42 29.16
C TYR A 60 -30.19 12.78 29.88
N PRO A 61 -29.51 12.96 31.02
CA PRO A 61 -29.32 14.28 31.62
C PRO A 61 -28.26 15.05 30.83
N SER A 62 -28.49 15.26 29.55
CA SER A 62 -27.60 16.03 28.70
C SER A 62 -27.74 17.51 29.07
N ALA A 63 -26.66 18.27 29.14
CA ALA A 63 -26.75 19.73 29.35
C ALA A 63 -27.29 20.47 28.11
N ILE A 64 -27.96 19.77 27.19
CA ILE A 64 -28.41 20.26 25.89
C ILE A 64 -29.85 20.76 26.04
N SER A 65 -30.00 22.07 26.26
CA SER A 65 -31.29 22.77 26.28
C SER A 65 -31.71 23.29 24.89
N ILE A 66 -31.30 22.60 23.83
CA ILE A 66 -31.66 22.97 22.46
C ILE A 66 -33.09 22.47 22.20
N LEU A 67 -33.99 23.39 21.89
CA LEU A 67 -35.34 23.09 21.41
C LEU A 67 -35.28 22.75 19.92
N TYR A 68 -35.70 21.55 19.54
CA TYR A 68 -35.75 21.13 18.13
C TYR A 68 -36.89 20.14 17.88
N GLY A 69 -37.35 20.06 16.64
CA GLY A 69 -38.39 19.14 16.23
C GLY A 69 -38.60 19.13 14.72
N GLY A 70 -39.22 18.06 14.23
CA GLY A 70 -39.44 17.81 12.81
C GLY A 70 -40.60 18.63 12.20
N PRO A 71 -40.79 18.54 10.87
CA PRO A 71 -41.90 19.13 10.14
C PRO A 71 -43.21 18.62 10.73
N ALA A 72 -44.15 19.54 10.95
CA ALA A 72 -45.47 19.29 11.53
C ALA A 72 -45.48 18.90 13.03
N GLN A 73 -44.37 19.04 13.76
CA GLN A 73 -44.37 18.91 15.22
C GLN A 73 -44.65 20.26 15.91
N GLN A 74 -45.51 20.26 16.93
CA GLN A 74 -45.67 21.41 17.82
C GLN A 74 -44.55 21.38 18.86
N LEU A 75 -43.70 22.40 18.87
CA LEU A 75 -42.57 22.50 19.80
C LEU A 75 -43.05 22.89 21.19
N SER A 76 -42.58 22.17 22.20
CA SER A 76 -42.80 22.48 23.62
C SER A 76 -41.49 22.29 24.40
N MET A 77 -41.42 22.72 25.66
CA MET A 77 -40.18 22.65 26.47
C MET A 77 -39.61 21.23 26.63
N THR A 78 -40.37 20.22 26.24
CA THR A 78 -40.07 18.79 26.36
C THR A 78 -39.43 18.23 25.09
N ASN A 79 -39.38 19.03 24.01
CA ASN A 79 -38.69 18.74 22.76
C ASN A 79 -37.19 19.11 22.85
N ASN A 80 -36.49 18.50 23.80
CA ASN A 80 -35.07 18.73 24.04
C ASN A 80 -34.28 17.40 24.06
N GLY A 81 -32.96 17.48 24.02
CA GLY A 81 -32.07 16.31 23.91
C GLY A 81 -32.05 15.36 25.12
N ASN A 82 -32.86 15.61 26.14
CA ASN A 82 -32.89 14.79 27.36
C ASN A 82 -33.84 13.60 27.29
N TYR A 83 -34.77 13.62 26.33
CA TYR A 83 -35.70 12.52 26.10
C TYR A 83 -35.21 11.58 25.00
N ILE A 84 -35.49 10.28 25.14
CA ILE A 84 -34.94 9.26 24.23
C ILE A 84 -35.39 9.45 22.77
N ASP A 85 -36.67 9.70 22.53
CA ASP A 85 -37.24 9.81 21.19
C ASP A 85 -36.78 11.10 20.48
N THR A 86 -36.70 12.21 21.20
CA THR A 86 -36.14 13.47 20.68
C THR A 86 -34.63 13.34 20.45
N PHE A 87 -33.88 12.69 21.35
CA PHE A 87 -32.44 12.47 21.15
C PHE A 87 -32.16 11.61 19.90
N VAL A 88 -32.97 10.58 19.66
CA VAL A 88 -32.88 9.76 18.44
C VAL A 88 -33.18 10.61 17.20
N GLU A 89 -34.21 11.46 17.24
CA GLU A 89 -34.51 12.41 16.17
C GLU A 89 -33.31 13.32 15.85
N TYR A 90 -32.63 13.84 16.88
CA TYR A 90 -31.41 14.64 16.72
C TYR A 90 -30.29 13.87 16.02
N ILE A 91 -30.00 12.64 16.44
CA ILE A 91 -28.96 11.82 15.80
C ILE A 91 -29.30 11.53 14.34
N ILE A 92 -30.57 11.22 14.03
CA ILE A 92 -31.00 10.96 12.66
C ILE A 92 -30.85 12.21 11.79
N THR A 93 -31.23 13.40 12.28
CA THR A 93 -31.04 14.65 11.52
C THR A 93 -29.57 14.93 11.21
N LEU A 94 -28.66 14.67 12.15
CA LEU A 94 -27.22 14.81 11.94
C LEU A 94 -26.68 13.85 10.88
N ILE A 95 -27.09 12.58 10.92
CA ILE A 95 -26.67 11.57 9.94
C ILE A 95 -27.17 11.96 8.54
N MET A 96 -28.41 12.42 8.44
CA MET A 96 -28.95 12.89 7.17
C MET A 96 -28.18 14.09 6.66
N LEU A 97 -27.89 15.08 7.51
CA LEU A 97 -27.13 16.28 7.13
C LEU A 97 -25.74 15.91 6.64
N TRP A 98 -25.09 14.99 7.34
CA TRP A 98 -23.81 14.43 6.93
C TRP A 98 -23.90 13.77 5.54
N ALA A 99 -24.92 12.94 5.29
CA ALA A 99 -25.15 12.32 3.99
C ALA A 99 -25.28 13.34 2.86
N VAL A 100 -26.03 14.43 3.07
CA VAL A 100 -26.21 15.49 2.06
C VAL A 100 -24.92 16.28 1.80
N THR A 101 -24.02 16.39 2.76
CA THR A 101 -22.70 17.00 2.51
C THR A 101 -21.72 16.05 1.82
N PHE A 102 -21.74 14.78 2.19
CA PHE A 102 -20.77 13.77 1.77
C PHE A 102 -21.07 13.19 0.38
N PHE A 103 -22.31 12.79 0.12
CA PHE A 103 -22.67 12.12 -1.14
C PHE A 103 -22.44 12.98 -2.38
N PRO A 104 -22.76 14.28 -2.40
CA PRO A 104 -22.46 15.13 -3.54
C PRO A 104 -20.98 15.21 -3.87
N TRP A 105 -20.15 15.32 -2.84
CA TRP A 105 -18.70 15.37 -3.00
C TRP A 105 -18.14 14.03 -3.50
N TRP A 106 -18.63 12.93 -2.95
CA TRP A 106 -18.22 11.57 -3.34
C TRP A 106 -18.61 11.24 -4.79
N LEU A 107 -19.83 11.59 -5.21
CA LEU A 107 -20.31 11.39 -6.58
C LEU A 107 -19.50 12.19 -7.60
N LEU A 108 -19.12 13.43 -7.28
CA LEU A 108 -18.25 14.22 -8.15
C LEU A 108 -16.85 13.62 -8.28
N ARG A 109 -16.32 13.03 -7.21
CA ARG A 109 -15.03 12.34 -7.26
C ARG A 109 -15.09 11.16 -8.23
N ILE A 110 -16.12 10.33 -8.11
CA ILE A 110 -16.35 9.22 -9.05
C ILE A 110 -16.51 9.74 -10.47
N TYR A 111 -17.40 10.71 -10.69
CA TYR A 111 -17.64 11.26 -12.03
C TYR A 111 -16.39 11.87 -12.67
N ARG A 112 -15.56 12.58 -11.89
CA ARG A 112 -14.28 13.13 -12.35
C ARG A 112 -13.32 12.02 -12.74
N ASP A 113 -13.21 10.97 -11.92
CA ASP A 113 -12.30 9.87 -12.18
C ASP A 113 -12.71 9.12 -13.47
N TYR A 114 -14.03 8.98 -13.75
CA TYR A 114 -14.55 8.45 -15.02
C TYR A 114 -14.42 9.41 -16.22
N CYS A 115 -14.64 10.72 -16.04
CA CYS A 115 -14.53 11.69 -17.13
C CYS A 115 -13.09 11.95 -17.55
N CYS A 116 -12.12 11.89 -16.64
CA CYS A 116 -10.71 12.10 -16.97
C CYS A 116 -10.13 10.93 -17.79
N GLU A 117 -10.58 9.69 -17.57
CA GLU A 117 -10.28 8.57 -18.47
C GLU A 117 -10.90 8.77 -19.87
N GLY A 118 -12.16 9.21 -19.93
CA GLY A 118 -12.85 9.50 -21.19
C GLY A 118 -12.26 10.67 -21.99
N ILE A 119 -11.87 11.76 -21.31
CA ILE A 119 -11.29 12.95 -21.93
C ILE A 119 -9.86 12.68 -22.41
N ASN A 120 -9.06 11.87 -21.70
CA ASN A 120 -7.74 11.46 -22.18
C ASN A 120 -7.84 10.54 -23.40
N ALA A 121 -8.84 9.66 -23.45
CA ALA A 121 -9.15 8.86 -24.63
C ALA A 121 -9.60 9.74 -25.82
N MET A 122 -10.45 10.74 -25.58
CA MET A 122 -10.97 11.64 -26.62
C MET A 122 -9.93 12.65 -27.11
N LYS A 123 -9.01 13.12 -26.24
CA LYS A 123 -7.88 13.98 -26.60
C LYS A 123 -6.90 13.28 -27.54
N ASN A 124 -6.67 11.98 -27.32
CA ASN A 124 -5.84 11.15 -28.21
C ASN A 124 -6.51 10.91 -29.58
N ILE A 125 -7.83 10.75 -29.62
CA ILE A 125 -8.61 10.60 -30.86
C ILE A 125 -8.73 11.93 -31.63
N MET A 126 -8.81 13.06 -30.93
CA MET A 126 -8.91 14.37 -31.56
C MET A 126 -7.56 14.84 -32.11
N LEU A 127 -6.45 14.55 -31.41
CA LEU A 127 -5.08 14.81 -31.89
C LEU A 127 -4.67 13.89 -33.04
N SER A 128 -5.25 12.69 -33.17
CA SER A 128 -5.01 11.83 -34.35
C SER A 128 -5.72 12.32 -35.61
N ASN A 129 -6.80 13.11 -35.48
CA ASN A 129 -7.54 13.65 -36.61
C ASN A 129 -7.08 15.06 -37.05
N LEU A 130 -6.22 15.72 -36.27
CA LEU A 130 -5.76 17.09 -36.53
C LEU A 130 -4.36 17.19 -37.15
N ASN A 131 -3.81 16.09 -37.68
CA ASN A 131 -2.50 16.09 -38.33
C ASN A 131 -2.59 15.81 -39.86
N PRO A 132 -3.10 16.74 -40.68
CA PRO A 132 -2.94 16.66 -42.13
C PRO A 132 -1.59 17.25 -42.51
N GLY A 133 -0.55 16.41 -42.62
CA GLY A 133 0.75 16.88 -43.06
C GLY A 133 1.84 15.83 -43.04
N HIS A 134 1.88 14.95 -44.05
CA HIS A 134 3.08 14.74 -44.87
C HIS A 134 2.75 13.91 -46.11
N PRO A 135 3.23 14.30 -47.32
CA PRO A 135 2.87 13.70 -48.59
C PRO A 135 3.83 12.56 -48.99
N ASN A 136 3.31 11.70 -49.88
CA ASN A 136 3.98 10.70 -50.73
C ASN A 136 4.16 9.28 -50.17
N GLY A 137 3.17 8.43 -50.48
CA GLY A 137 3.25 6.97 -50.50
C GLY A 137 2.18 6.40 -51.46
N PRO A 138 2.43 5.28 -52.16
CA PRO A 138 1.61 4.80 -53.29
C PRO A 138 0.23 4.25 -52.85
N PRO A 139 -0.76 4.19 -53.75
CA PRO A 139 -2.17 4.02 -53.38
C PRO A 139 -2.51 2.59 -52.91
N PRO A 140 -3.43 2.44 -51.93
CA PRO A 140 -3.94 1.14 -51.49
C PRO A 140 -5.05 0.58 -52.42
N PRO A 141 -5.21 -0.77 -52.48
CA PRO A 141 -6.20 -1.47 -53.32
C PRO A 141 -7.66 -1.31 -52.82
N PRO A 142 -8.67 -1.60 -53.68
CA PRO A 142 -10.05 -1.18 -53.46
C PRO A 142 -10.77 -1.97 -52.36
N SER A 143 -11.52 -1.25 -51.52
CA SER A 143 -12.41 -1.82 -50.49
C SER A 143 -13.78 -2.18 -51.09
N PRO A 144 -14.49 -3.19 -50.54
CA PRO A 144 -15.79 -3.63 -51.05
C PRO A 144 -16.94 -2.74 -50.60
N THR A 145 -17.97 -2.70 -51.44
CA THR A 145 -19.23 -1.92 -51.35
C THR A 145 -20.08 -2.20 -50.09
N PRO A 146 -20.86 -1.22 -49.60
CA PRO A 146 -21.77 -1.40 -48.47
C PRO A 146 -23.11 -2.05 -48.87
N ILE A 147 -23.61 -2.94 -48.02
CA ILE A 147 -24.96 -3.51 -48.05
C ILE A 147 -25.90 -2.58 -47.25
N PRO A 148 -27.13 -2.29 -47.69
CA PRO A 148 -28.05 -1.42 -46.98
C PRO A 148 -28.71 -2.12 -45.78
N ILE A 149 -28.81 -1.40 -44.65
CA ILE A 149 -29.52 -1.81 -43.44
C ILE A 149 -30.99 -1.39 -43.58
N ASN A 150 -31.92 -2.35 -43.50
CA ASN A 150 -33.35 -2.12 -43.43
C ASN A 150 -33.78 -1.97 -41.96
N ILE A 151 -34.38 -0.83 -41.62
CA ILE A 151 -34.87 -0.50 -40.28
C ILE A 151 -36.35 -0.89 -40.22
N ASN A 152 -36.69 -1.91 -39.45
CA ASN A 152 -38.04 -2.07 -38.93
C ASN A 152 -37.98 -2.38 -37.43
N SER A 153 -38.55 -1.45 -36.67
CA SER A 153 -38.75 -1.44 -35.24
C SER A 153 -39.74 -2.51 -34.77
N ASN A 154 -39.41 -3.20 -33.69
CA ASN A 154 -40.37 -3.54 -32.65
C ASN A 154 -39.67 -3.60 -31.29
N VAL A 155 -40.22 -2.82 -30.36
CA VAL A 155 -39.76 -2.58 -28.99
C VAL A 155 -40.24 -3.73 -28.09
N GLY A 156 -39.35 -4.27 -27.26
CA GLY A 156 -39.74 -5.23 -26.22
C GLY A 156 -38.59 -5.93 -25.50
N VAL A 157 -38.04 -5.27 -24.48
CA VAL A 157 -37.48 -5.82 -23.21
C VAL A 157 -36.14 -6.60 -23.24
N GLU A 158 -35.28 -6.23 -22.28
CA GLU A 158 -34.04 -6.87 -21.80
C GLU A 158 -32.78 -6.83 -22.69
N MET A 159 -32.07 -5.70 -22.68
CA MET A 159 -30.65 -5.65 -23.03
C MET A 159 -29.77 -5.65 -21.77
N LYS A 160 -29.24 -6.83 -21.43
CA LYS A 160 -27.90 -6.94 -20.86
C LYS A 160 -26.95 -6.21 -21.80
N ILE A 161 -26.47 -5.04 -21.42
CA ILE A 161 -25.42 -4.34 -22.16
C ILE A 161 -24.17 -5.24 -22.07
N PRO A 162 -23.69 -5.83 -23.18
CA PRO A 162 -22.36 -6.38 -23.21
C PRO A 162 -21.42 -5.19 -23.05
N ARG A 163 -20.59 -5.21 -22.02
CA ARG A 163 -19.39 -4.39 -21.99
C ARG A 163 -18.61 -4.80 -23.25
N GLU A 164 -18.70 -4.02 -24.32
CA GLU A 164 -17.68 -4.00 -25.36
C GLU A 164 -16.41 -3.47 -24.68
N THR A 165 -15.75 -4.35 -23.94
CA THR A 165 -14.29 -4.33 -23.91
C THR A 165 -13.90 -4.38 -25.38
N GLY A 166 -13.39 -3.25 -25.90
CA GLY A 166 -12.72 -3.24 -27.19
C GLY A 166 -11.83 -4.47 -27.21
N ALA A 167 -12.18 -5.43 -28.08
CA ALA A 167 -11.47 -6.67 -28.17
C ALA A 167 -10.02 -6.29 -28.44
N THR A 168 -9.16 -6.43 -27.43
CA THR A 168 -7.75 -6.60 -27.67
C THR A 168 -7.69 -7.78 -28.61
N VAL A 169 -7.53 -7.51 -29.91
CA VAL A 169 -7.21 -8.52 -30.90
C VAL A 169 -5.99 -9.20 -30.30
N LYS A 170 -6.21 -10.39 -29.74
CA LYS A 170 -5.14 -11.24 -29.23
C LYS A 170 -4.40 -11.62 -30.50
N THR A 171 -3.41 -10.82 -30.88
CA THR A 171 -2.59 -11.02 -32.06
C THR A 171 -2.09 -12.44 -31.96
N ARG A 172 -2.59 -13.33 -32.83
CA ARG A 172 -2.11 -14.69 -32.89
C ARG A 172 -0.71 -14.59 -33.44
N ILE A 173 0.26 -14.79 -32.57
CA ILE A 173 1.67 -14.83 -32.91
C ILE A 173 2.00 -16.31 -33.06
N GLU A 174 1.48 -16.90 -34.13
CA GLU A 174 1.67 -18.32 -34.46
C GLU A 174 2.52 -18.46 -35.73
N THR A 175 2.31 -17.59 -36.72
CA THR A 175 3.05 -17.62 -37.99
C THR A 175 4.15 -16.56 -38.08
N ILE A 176 5.15 -16.79 -38.95
CA ILE A 176 6.27 -15.85 -39.23
C ILE A 176 5.75 -14.52 -39.76
N GLU A 177 4.70 -14.53 -40.57
CA GLU A 177 4.14 -13.34 -41.21
C GLU A 177 3.38 -12.47 -40.20
N GLU A 178 2.67 -13.09 -39.26
CA GLU A 178 2.04 -12.40 -38.13
C GLU A 178 3.09 -11.79 -37.20
N ILE A 179 4.18 -12.52 -36.89
CA ILE A 179 5.32 -12.02 -36.10
C ILE A 179 5.93 -10.77 -36.76
N LYS A 180 6.14 -10.80 -38.08
CA LYS A 180 6.71 -9.68 -38.84
C LYS A 180 5.78 -8.47 -38.90
N ARG A 181 4.46 -8.68 -38.96
CA ARG A 181 3.46 -7.59 -38.99
C ARG A 181 3.15 -7.01 -37.60
N ALA A 182 3.35 -7.78 -36.54
CA ALA A 182 3.08 -7.35 -35.18
C ALA A 182 4.10 -6.29 -34.70
N LYS A 183 3.63 -5.32 -33.91
CA LYS A 183 4.51 -4.39 -33.21
C LYS A 183 5.28 -5.13 -32.11
N THR A 184 6.47 -4.62 -31.80
CA THR A 184 7.33 -5.24 -30.79
C THR A 184 6.66 -5.25 -29.41
N GLU A 185 5.86 -4.23 -29.10
CA GLU A 185 5.04 -4.19 -27.89
C GLU A 185 4.00 -5.33 -27.84
N ASP A 186 3.37 -5.63 -28.97
CA ASP A 186 2.35 -6.69 -29.05
C ASP A 186 2.99 -8.07 -28.89
N ILE A 187 4.19 -8.27 -29.45
CA ILE A 187 5.00 -9.47 -29.24
C ILE A 187 5.33 -9.62 -27.75
N SER A 188 5.87 -8.57 -27.12
CA SER A 188 6.24 -8.60 -25.70
C SER A 188 5.05 -8.85 -24.76
N ARG A 189 3.87 -8.28 -25.07
CA ARG A 189 2.63 -8.50 -24.31
C ARG A 189 2.13 -9.93 -24.48
N SER A 190 2.17 -10.48 -25.69
CA SER A 190 1.74 -11.86 -25.95
C SER A 190 2.58 -12.90 -25.20
N LEU A 191 3.84 -12.56 -24.91
CA LEU A 191 4.78 -13.40 -24.19
C LEU A 191 4.72 -13.20 -22.67
N ASN A 192 3.93 -12.22 -22.20
CA ASN A 192 3.85 -11.81 -20.79
C ASN A 192 5.23 -11.49 -20.18
N ILE A 193 6.13 -10.83 -20.92
CA ILE A 193 7.48 -10.52 -20.41
C ILE A 193 7.70 -9.03 -20.12
N LYS A 194 6.71 -8.20 -20.44
CA LYS A 194 6.76 -6.75 -20.27
C LYS A 194 6.14 -6.34 -18.94
N ALA A 195 6.92 -5.66 -18.11
CA ALA A 195 6.46 -4.97 -16.91
C ALA A 195 6.79 -3.48 -17.05
N THR A 196 5.77 -2.63 -17.03
CA THR A 196 5.94 -1.16 -17.19
C THR A 196 5.95 -0.44 -15.85
N ASN A 197 5.19 -0.96 -14.90
CA ASN A 197 4.94 -0.34 -13.60
C ASN A 197 5.28 -1.35 -12.47
N LEU A 198 5.42 -0.87 -11.24
CA LEU A 198 5.67 -1.70 -10.07
C LEU A 198 4.52 -2.69 -9.81
N THR A 199 3.28 -2.28 -10.08
CA THR A 199 2.11 -3.17 -9.99
C THR A 199 2.20 -4.35 -10.95
N ASP A 200 2.70 -4.15 -12.17
CA ASP A 200 2.91 -5.24 -13.14
C ASP A 200 3.91 -6.26 -12.60
N ILE A 201 5.00 -5.79 -12.00
CA ILE A 201 6.03 -6.62 -11.37
C ILE A 201 5.44 -7.42 -10.20
N ALA A 202 4.65 -6.76 -9.36
CA ALA A 202 3.95 -7.42 -8.26
C ALA A 202 3.01 -8.50 -8.78
N HIS A 203 2.31 -8.27 -9.90
CA HIS A 203 1.48 -9.29 -10.53
C HIS A 203 2.32 -10.47 -11.04
N PHE A 204 3.48 -10.22 -11.64
CA PHE A 204 4.38 -11.28 -12.08
C PHE A 204 4.83 -12.19 -10.94
N GLU A 205 5.13 -11.65 -9.76
CA GLU A 205 5.54 -12.46 -8.62
C GLU A 205 4.37 -13.13 -7.89
N THR A 206 3.27 -12.39 -7.67
CA THR A 206 2.15 -12.86 -6.83
C THR A 206 1.20 -13.80 -7.57
N ASN A 207 1.11 -13.71 -8.91
CA ASN A 207 0.29 -14.61 -9.71
C ASN A 207 1.12 -15.80 -10.20
N LYS A 208 0.92 -16.96 -9.57
CA LYS A 208 1.63 -18.22 -9.90
C LYS A 208 1.57 -18.59 -11.38
N THR A 209 0.37 -18.59 -11.98
CA THR A 209 0.20 -18.97 -13.39
C THR A 209 0.93 -18.00 -14.31
N LEU A 210 0.86 -16.70 -14.01
CA LEU A 210 1.58 -15.68 -14.77
C LEU A 210 3.09 -15.86 -14.62
N ASN A 211 3.59 -16.07 -13.40
CA ASN A 211 4.99 -16.30 -13.10
C ASN A 211 5.55 -17.52 -13.86
N GLU A 212 4.89 -18.67 -13.74
CA GLU A 212 5.28 -19.93 -14.40
C GLU A 212 5.25 -19.78 -15.92
N THR A 213 4.20 -19.16 -16.48
CA THR A 213 4.09 -18.91 -17.93
C THR A 213 5.20 -17.98 -18.41
N THR A 214 5.46 -16.91 -17.68
CA THR A 214 6.49 -15.92 -18.01
C THR A 214 7.88 -16.55 -17.98
N ASN A 215 8.21 -17.29 -16.92
CA ASN A 215 9.49 -18.00 -16.81
C ASN A 215 9.65 -19.06 -17.92
N LYS A 216 8.58 -19.80 -18.24
CA LYS A 216 8.58 -20.76 -19.36
C LYS A 216 8.87 -20.04 -20.69
N ASN A 217 8.19 -18.93 -20.97
CA ASN A 217 8.38 -18.16 -22.19
C ASN A 217 9.79 -17.55 -22.27
N ILE A 218 10.32 -17.01 -21.16
CA ILE A 218 11.70 -16.50 -21.08
C ILE A 218 12.71 -17.61 -21.34
N ASN A 219 12.53 -18.79 -20.74
CA ASN A 219 13.42 -19.94 -20.97
C ASN A 219 13.39 -20.42 -22.42
N TYR A 220 12.21 -20.47 -23.03
CA TYR A 220 12.06 -20.83 -24.45
C TYR A 220 12.65 -19.77 -25.39
N LEU A 221 12.59 -18.49 -25.04
CA LEU A 221 13.31 -17.45 -25.79
C LEU A 221 14.83 -17.57 -25.65
N LYS A 222 15.32 -17.84 -24.43
CA LYS A 222 16.74 -18.06 -24.13
C LYS A 222 17.30 -19.27 -24.89
N ASN A 223 16.54 -20.36 -24.91
CA ASN A 223 16.88 -21.57 -25.66
C ASN A 223 15.62 -22.22 -26.27
N PRO A 224 15.28 -21.88 -27.53
CA PRO A 224 14.09 -22.41 -28.20
C PRO A 224 14.04 -23.94 -28.31
N ILE A 225 15.18 -24.62 -28.24
CA ILE A 225 15.26 -26.08 -28.33
C ILE A 225 14.61 -26.76 -27.11
N GLN A 226 14.55 -26.07 -25.96
CA GLN A 226 13.91 -26.57 -24.75
C GLN A 226 12.38 -26.66 -24.84
N ALA A 227 11.77 -26.08 -25.88
CA ALA A 227 10.33 -26.21 -26.06
C ALA A 227 9.92 -27.66 -26.35
N SER A 228 8.80 -28.08 -25.78
CA SER A 228 8.35 -29.47 -25.79
C SER A 228 7.91 -29.92 -27.18
N THR A 229 7.26 -29.04 -27.95
CA THR A 229 6.75 -29.38 -29.29
C THR A 229 7.57 -28.72 -30.42
N PRO A 230 7.71 -29.37 -31.59
CA PRO A 230 8.39 -28.77 -32.75
C PRO A 230 7.77 -27.42 -33.20
N ALA A 231 6.44 -27.29 -33.09
CA ALA A 231 5.74 -26.04 -33.42
C ALA A 231 6.13 -24.90 -32.47
N GLU A 232 6.21 -25.15 -31.15
CA GLU A 232 6.67 -24.15 -30.19
C GLU A 232 8.15 -23.80 -30.44
N ARG A 233 9.03 -24.79 -30.69
CA ARG A 233 10.44 -24.53 -31.01
C ARG A 233 10.56 -23.56 -32.17
N GLN A 234 9.85 -23.83 -33.27
CA GLN A 234 9.85 -22.98 -34.45
C GLN A 234 9.32 -21.57 -34.14
N LYS A 235 8.20 -21.48 -33.41
CA LYS A 235 7.63 -20.20 -32.97
C LYS A 235 8.64 -19.36 -32.18
N TYR A 236 9.28 -19.93 -31.17
CA TYR A 236 10.26 -19.20 -30.35
C TYR A 236 11.56 -18.88 -31.10
N MET A 237 12.00 -19.73 -32.03
CA MET A 237 13.11 -19.41 -32.95
C MET A 237 12.79 -18.20 -33.83
N ASN A 238 11.58 -18.17 -34.40
CA ASN A 238 11.13 -17.07 -35.25
C ASN A 238 11.01 -15.76 -34.47
N ILE A 239 10.38 -15.79 -33.28
CA ILE A 239 10.26 -14.63 -32.40
C ILE A 239 11.63 -14.11 -32.01
N ARG A 240 12.55 -14.99 -31.59
CA ARG A 240 13.91 -14.61 -31.23
C ARG A 240 14.65 -13.96 -32.40
N SER A 241 14.61 -14.58 -33.58
CA SER A 241 15.28 -14.06 -34.78
C SER A 241 14.74 -12.70 -35.20
N GLU A 242 13.41 -12.53 -35.17
CA GLU A 242 12.75 -11.27 -35.50
C GLU A 242 13.14 -10.16 -34.52
N LEU A 243 13.02 -10.43 -33.22
CA LEU A 243 13.46 -9.48 -32.20
C LEU A 243 14.92 -9.10 -32.44
N SER A 244 15.81 -10.07 -32.72
CA SER A 244 17.25 -9.80 -32.91
C SER A 244 17.51 -8.90 -34.11
N SER A 245 16.76 -9.12 -35.19
CA SER A 245 16.81 -8.24 -36.36
C SER A 245 16.35 -6.81 -36.03
N ARG A 246 15.25 -6.67 -35.27
CA ARG A 246 14.73 -5.36 -34.86
C ARG A 246 15.69 -4.62 -33.92
N ALA A 247 16.27 -5.31 -32.96
CA ALA A 247 17.26 -4.74 -32.05
C ALA A 247 18.52 -4.26 -32.80
N ALA A 248 18.99 -5.02 -33.80
CA ALA A 248 20.10 -4.60 -34.68
C ALA A 248 19.75 -3.36 -35.52
N LYS A 249 18.47 -3.17 -35.85
CA LYS A 249 17.95 -1.97 -36.53
C LYS A 249 17.60 -0.82 -35.57
N SER A 250 18.09 -0.86 -34.33
CA SER A 250 17.88 0.17 -33.29
C SER A 250 16.43 0.30 -32.79
N ASP A 251 15.60 -0.74 -32.91
CA ASP A 251 14.32 -0.80 -32.17
C ASP A 251 14.62 -0.95 -30.67
N PHE A 252 14.34 0.12 -29.90
CA PHE A 252 14.57 0.14 -28.46
C PHE A 252 13.75 -0.92 -27.72
N ALA A 253 12.47 -1.09 -28.06
CA ALA A 253 11.62 -2.08 -27.39
C ALA A 253 12.11 -3.50 -27.68
N ALA A 254 12.59 -3.78 -28.89
CA ALA A 254 13.12 -5.11 -29.24
C ALA A 254 14.44 -5.37 -28.54
N ARG A 255 15.30 -4.34 -28.45
CA ARG A 255 16.56 -4.40 -27.70
C ARG A 255 16.32 -4.67 -26.22
N GLN A 256 15.34 -3.99 -25.61
CA GLN A 256 14.95 -4.24 -24.23
C GLN A 256 14.51 -5.70 -24.02
N VAL A 257 13.61 -6.19 -24.87
CA VAL A 257 13.13 -7.57 -24.79
C VAL A 257 14.25 -8.60 -24.99
N ILE A 258 15.23 -8.33 -25.84
CA ILE A 258 16.34 -9.26 -26.12
C ILE A 258 17.37 -9.29 -25.01
N ASN A 259 17.67 -8.14 -24.42
CA ASN A 259 18.61 -8.06 -23.31
C ASN A 259 18.22 -8.99 -22.16
N VAL A 260 16.93 -9.28 -21.99
CA VAL A 260 16.38 -10.27 -21.06
C VAL A 260 17.03 -11.65 -21.19
N PHE A 261 17.36 -12.10 -22.41
CA PHE A 261 17.75 -13.49 -22.66
C PHE A 261 19.03 -13.66 -23.49
N THR A 262 19.57 -12.60 -24.11
CA THR A 262 20.88 -12.63 -24.79
C THR A 262 21.86 -11.56 -24.32
N ALA A 263 21.59 -10.80 -23.25
CA ALA A 263 22.52 -9.77 -22.81
C ALA A 263 23.91 -10.36 -22.60
N THR A 264 24.88 -9.79 -23.32
CA THR A 264 26.29 -10.09 -23.12
C THR A 264 26.72 -9.69 -21.70
N LYS A 265 27.82 -10.24 -21.18
CA LYS A 265 28.36 -9.82 -19.87
C LYS A 265 28.55 -8.29 -19.78
N THR A 266 28.92 -7.66 -20.89
CA THR A 266 29.08 -6.21 -21.01
C THR A 266 27.75 -5.46 -20.91
N GLU A 267 26.69 -5.92 -21.60
CA GLU A 267 25.37 -5.29 -21.50
C GLU A 267 24.73 -5.49 -20.12
N GLN A 268 24.94 -6.65 -19.49
CA GLN A 268 24.53 -6.87 -18.10
C GLN A 268 25.24 -5.91 -17.15
N SER A 269 26.54 -5.65 -17.35
CA SER A 269 27.28 -4.67 -16.58
C SER A 269 26.72 -3.25 -16.76
N HIS A 270 26.34 -2.85 -17.97
CA HIS A 270 25.70 -1.55 -18.21
C HIS A 270 24.32 -1.42 -17.54
N ILE A 271 23.47 -2.45 -17.62
CA ILE A 271 22.17 -2.46 -16.93
C ILE A 271 22.37 -2.32 -15.42
N ARG A 272 23.30 -3.08 -14.84
CA ARG A 272 23.65 -2.99 -13.42
C ARG A 272 24.16 -1.61 -13.04
N GLN A 273 25.04 -1.02 -13.85
CA GLN A 273 25.56 0.32 -13.59
C GLN A 273 24.46 1.38 -13.67
N ASN A 274 23.52 1.26 -14.62
CA ASN A 274 22.38 2.15 -14.72
C ASN A 274 21.49 2.07 -13.48
N ILE A 275 21.27 0.86 -12.93
CA ILE A 275 20.54 0.68 -11.68
C ILE A 275 21.29 1.34 -10.52
N ILE A 276 22.59 1.10 -10.36
CA ILE A 276 23.38 1.70 -9.27
C ILE A 276 23.41 3.22 -9.35
N THR A 277 23.64 3.78 -10.53
CA THR A 277 23.70 5.24 -10.71
C THR A 277 22.36 5.92 -10.51
N SER A 278 21.25 5.18 -10.69
CA SER A 278 19.90 5.65 -10.40
C SER A 278 19.40 5.25 -9.00
N LEU A 279 20.26 4.68 -8.13
CA LEU A 279 19.89 4.52 -6.72
C LEU A 279 19.83 5.90 -6.04
N PRO A 280 18.76 6.22 -5.31
CA PRO A 280 18.69 7.46 -4.56
C PRO A 280 19.78 7.47 -3.48
N LYS A 281 20.38 8.65 -3.28
CA LYS A 281 21.30 8.86 -2.18
C LYS A 281 20.56 8.67 -0.85
N MET A 282 21.22 8.03 0.11
CA MET A 282 20.63 7.85 1.43
C MET A 282 20.33 9.22 2.07
N VAL A 283 19.15 9.34 2.67
CA VAL A 283 18.73 10.57 3.34
C VAL A 283 19.25 10.61 4.79
N PRO A 284 19.65 11.79 5.28
CA PRO A 284 19.99 12.00 6.69
C PRO A 284 18.88 11.58 7.66
N VAL A 285 19.24 11.11 8.85
CA VAL A 285 18.27 10.75 9.90
C VAL A 285 17.33 11.90 10.23
N THR A 286 17.85 13.13 10.29
CA THR A 286 17.09 14.36 10.53
C THR A 286 15.96 14.58 9.53
N GLN A 287 16.19 14.26 8.24
CA GLN A 287 15.19 14.39 7.17
C GLN A 287 14.12 13.31 7.28
N VAL A 288 14.51 12.07 7.58
CA VAL A 288 13.57 10.96 7.80
C VAL A 288 12.63 11.26 8.96
N VAL A 289 13.18 11.70 10.09
CA VAL A 289 12.42 12.03 11.30
C VAL A 289 11.56 13.27 11.08
N SER A 290 12.09 14.30 10.41
CA SER A 290 11.34 15.50 10.00
C SER A 290 10.09 15.14 9.21
N PHE A 291 10.21 14.25 8.22
CA PHE A 291 9.07 13.81 7.41
C PHE A 291 8.02 13.06 8.24
N LYS A 292 8.45 12.14 9.12
CA LYS A 292 7.55 11.35 9.99
C LYS A 292 6.80 12.24 10.99
N VAL A 293 7.47 13.21 11.59
CA VAL A 293 6.93 14.05 12.68
C VAL A 293 6.30 15.35 12.15
N LYS A 294 6.46 15.66 10.85
CA LYS A 294 5.95 16.87 10.19
C LYS A 294 6.48 18.17 10.80
N ILE A 295 7.78 18.19 11.12
CA ILE A 295 8.52 19.37 11.58
C ILE A 295 9.73 19.60 10.68
N SER A 296 10.32 20.80 10.67
CA SER A 296 11.46 21.07 9.78
C SER A 296 12.73 20.29 10.18
N PRO A 297 13.62 19.94 9.24
CA PRO A 297 14.87 19.23 9.53
C PRO A 297 15.75 19.97 10.55
N GLU A 298 15.77 21.31 10.51
CA GLU A 298 16.52 22.16 11.43
C GLU A 298 15.96 22.04 12.86
N LYS A 299 14.62 22.03 12.99
CA LYS A 299 13.96 21.84 14.28
C LYS A 299 14.17 20.43 14.81
N THR A 300 14.12 19.41 13.96
CA THR A 300 14.47 18.02 14.33
C THR A 300 15.91 17.94 14.84
N GLN A 301 16.84 18.60 14.15
CA GLN A 301 18.24 18.64 14.56
C GLN A 301 18.38 19.34 15.92
N GLN A 302 17.73 20.49 16.12
CA GLN A 302 17.73 21.21 17.39
C GLN A 302 17.22 20.34 18.54
N ILE A 303 16.08 19.69 18.36
CA ILE A 303 15.48 18.76 19.34
C ILE A 303 16.47 17.63 19.64
N SER A 304 17.07 17.04 18.60
CA SER A 304 18.07 15.99 18.79
C SER A 304 19.28 16.46 19.58
N ARG A 305 19.79 17.68 19.34
CA ARG A 305 20.92 18.23 20.13
C ARG A 305 20.54 18.40 21.59
N ALA A 306 19.37 18.98 21.84
CA ALA A 306 18.85 19.22 23.17
C ALA A 306 18.72 17.92 23.96
N ILE A 307 18.13 16.88 23.34
CA ILE A 307 18.02 15.54 23.93
C ILE A 307 19.39 14.99 24.32
N THR A 308 20.35 15.00 23.39
CA THR A 308 21.69 14.46 23.66
C THR A 308 22.41 15.24 24.76
N ASN A 309 22.32 16.57 24.76
CA ASN A 309 22.94 17.41 25.80
C ASN A 309 22.33 17.17 27.18
N THR A 310 21.01 17.06 27.29
CA THR A 310 20.33 16.75 28.56
C THR A 310 20.79 15.39 29.10
N VAL A 311 20.96 14.40 28.23
CA VAL A 311 21.46 13.07 28.64
C VAL A 311 22.93 13.11 29.06
N ILE A 312 23.79 13.78 28.30
CA ILE A 312 25.22 13.92 28.63
C ILE A 312 25.42 14.60 29.99
N ASN A 313 24.58 15.57 30.32
CA ASN A 313 24.63 16.26 31.61
C ASN A 313 23.97 15.47 32.76
N ASN A 314 23.28 14.37 32.47
CA ASN A 314 22.67 13.50 33.48
C ASN A 314 23.60 12.32 33.80
N LYS A 315 24.40 12.49 34.87
CA LYS A 315 25.39 11.50 35.30
C LYS A 315 24.76 10.11 35.56
N THR A 316 23.61 10.06 36.21
CA THR A 316 22.90 8.80 36.49
C THR A 316 22.54 8.07 35.20
N THR A 317 22.07 8.80 34.20
CA THR A 317 21.77 8.23 32.88
C THR A 317 23.02 7.71 32.17
N ILE A 318 24.11 8.47 32.18
CA ILE A 318 25.38 8.06 31.58
C ILE A 318 25.93 6.80 32.25
N ASP A 319 25.85 6.69 33.58
CA ASP A 319 26.30 5.52 34.31
C ASP A 319 25.49 4.26 33.93
N ILE A 320 24.16 4.39 33.77
CA ILE A 320 23.29 3.29 33.32
C ILE A 320 23.67 2.84 31.90
N ILE A 321 23.81 3.78 30.96
CA ILE A 321 24.18 3.47 29.56
C ILE A 321 25.57 2.82 29.53
N SER A 322 26.52 3.36 30.30
CA SER A 322 27.87 2.84 30.41
C SER A 322 27.90 1.39 30.90
N GLN A 323 27.20 1.09 31.98
CA GLN A 323 27.13 -0.26 32.56
C GLN A 323 26.52 -1.27 31.58
N LYS A 324 25.41 -0.91 30.92
CA LYS A 324 24.70 -1.82 30.00
C LYS A 324 25.43 -2.02 28.67
N SER A 325 26.12 -0.98 28.18
CA SER A 325 26.86 -1.06 26.91
C SER A 325 28.27 -1.65 27.05
N GLY A 326 28.80 -1.76 28.26
CA GLY A 326 30.18 -2.22 28.51
C GLY A 326 31.24 -1.21 28.08
N VAL A 327 30.87 0.07 27.91
CA VAL A 327 31.76 1.18 27.53
C VAL A 327 31.88 2.11 28.73
N GLY A 328 33.09 2.51 29.13
CA GLY A 328 33.29 3.39 30.30
C GLY A 328 32.55 4.73 30.19
N PRO A 329 32.22 5.42 31.30
CA PRO A 329 31.37 6.62 31.30
C PRO A 329 31.92 7.79 30.45
N GLU A 330 33.23 8.00 30.49
CA GLU A 330 33.91 9.04 29.70
C GLU A 330 33.81 8.75 28.20
N LYS A 331 34.12 7.51 27.80
CA LYS A 331 33.98 7.04 26.41
C LYS A 331 32.53 7.05 25.95
N THR A 332 31.58 6.73 26.84
CA THR A 332 30.13 6.81 26.55
C THR A 332 29.73 8.24 26.24
N THR A 333 30.21 9.20 27.03
CA THR A 333 30.01 10.63 26.77
C THR A 333 30.61 11.07 25.44
N GLN A 334 31.81 10.59 25.11
CA GLN A 334 32.47 10.85 23.82
C GLN A 334 31.65 10.31 22.63
N VAL A 335 31.12 9.09 22.74
CA VAL A 335 30.23 8.48 21.74
C VAL A 335 28.96 9.32 21.54
N LEU A 336 28.30 9.74 22.63
CA LEU A 336 27.09 10.56 22.53
C LEU A 336 27.36 11.96 21.96
N ASN A 337 28.51 12.56 22.27
CA ASN A 337 28.94 13.82 21.66
C ASN A 337 29.15 13.69 20.14
N SER A 338 29.85 12.63 19.69
CA SER A 338 30.02 12.36 18.25
C SER A 338 28.70 11.97 17.58
N PHE A 339 27.81 11.26 18.28
CA PHE A 339 26.46 10.95 17.77
C PHE A 339 25.67 12.21 17.46
N HIS A 340 25.73 13.21 18.34
CA HIS A 340 25.10 14.49 18.08
C HIS A 340 25.62 15.16 16.79
N GLN A 341 26.93 15.12 16.55
CA GLN A 341 27.57 15.72 15.37
C GLN A 341 27.22 14.96 14.08
N ASN A 342 27.08 13.64 14.16
CA ASN A 342 26.82 12.76 13.02
C ASN A 342 25.33 12.47 12.76
N ILE A 343 24.39 13.01 13.55
CA ILE A 343 22.94 12.77 13.38
C ILE A 343 22.39 13.22 12.01
N ASN A 344 23.09 14.15 11.34
CA ASN A 344 22.74 14.62 10.00
C ASN A 344 23.36 13.78 8.87
N THR A 345 23.80 12.56 9.17
CA THR A 345 24.28 11.58 8.20
C THR A 345 23.26 10.45 8.02
N PRO A 346 23.37 9.61 6.98
CA PRO A 346 22.54 8.43 6.81
C PRO A 346 22.61 7.48 8.00
N ALA A 347 21.47 6.89 8.41
CA ALA A 347 21.37 6.10 9.64
C ALA A 347 22.37 4.93 9.71
N THR A 348 22.63 4.28 8.57
CA THR A 348 23.58 3.16 8.43
C THR A 348 25.04 3.57 8.59
N GLU A 349 25.36 4.84 8.34
CA GLU A 349 26.73 5.38 8.45
C GLU A 349 27.02 5.96 9.83
N VAL A 350 26.00 6.32 10.62
CA VAL A 350 26.17 7.00 11.92
C VAL A 350 27.12 6.22 12.84
N ALA A 351 26.89 4.91 13.02
CA ALA A 351 27.71 4.09 13.90
C ALA A 351 29.16 3.95 13.40
N GLN A 352 29.34 3.88 12.07
CA GLN A 352 30.68 3.79 11.47
C GLN A 352 31.45 5.09 11.66
N LYS A 353 30.83 6.24 11.37
CA LYS A 353 31.45 7.56 11.54
C LYS A 353 31.83 7.83 12.99
N ILE A 354 30.94 7.50 13.93
CA ILE A 354 31.27 7.64 15.36
C ILE A 354 32.42 6.72 15.75
N SER A 355 32.43 5.47 15.27
CA SER A 355 33.55 4.54 15.48
C SER A 355 34.87 5.13 14.97
N ASP A 356 34.86 5.75 13.79
CA ASP A 356 36.03 6.39 13.18
C ASP A 356 36.48 7.63 13.95
N ASP A 357 35.54 8.44 14.46
CA ASP A 357 35.79 9.64 15.26
C ASP A 357 36.33 9.32 16.66
N THR A 358 35.73 8.33 17.34
CA THR A 358 36.04 8.03 18.75
C THR A 358 37.06 6.90 18.92
N LYS A 359 37.41 6.18 17.84
CA LYS A 359 38.25 4.96 17.86
C LYS A 359 37.70 3.88 18.78
N ILE A 360 36.37 3.80 18.89
CA ILE A 360 35.66 2.77 19.65
C ILE A 360 35.04 1.82 18.63
N GLU A 361 35.17 0.52 18.88
CA GLU A 361 34.63 -0.52 18.00
C GLU A 361 33.15 -0.29 17.63
N LYS A 362 32.80 -0.40 16.34
CA LYS A 362 31.44 -0.21 15.81
C LYS A 362 30.37 -0.96 16.62
N ALA A 363 30.65 -2.19 17.06
CA ALA A 363 29.72 -2.99 17.86
C ALA A 363 29.40 -2.33 19.22
N LYS A 364 30.43 -1.80 19.89
CA LYS A 364 30.28 -1.08 21.17
C LYS A 364 29.58 0.27 20.99
N VAL A 365 29.91 1.01 19.93
CA VAL A 365 29.20 2.24 19.54
C VAL A 365 27.70 1.96 19.33
N THR A 366 27.39 0.90 18.59
CA THR A 366 25.99 0.49 18.34
C THR A 366 25.27 0.15 19.64
N SER A 367 25.94 -0.54 20.57
CA SER A 367 25.40 -0.84 21.90
C SER A 367 25.08 0.43 22.70
N VAL A 368 26.01 1.40 22.73
CA VAL A 368 25.79 2.70 23.40
C VAL A 368 24.59 3.44 22.81
N ILE A 369 24.49 3.53 21.47
CA ILE A 369 23.39 4.21 20.78
C ILE A 369 22.04 3.53 21.05
N LYS A 370 22.03 2.19 21.09
CA LYS A 370 20.84 1.40 21.41
C LYS A 370 20.37 1.65 22.84
N GLU A 371 21.27 1.56 23.82
CA GLU A 371 20.94 1.80 25.23
C GLU A 371 20.54 3.26 25.48
N PHE A 372 21.19 4.21 24.82
CA PHE A 372 20.76 5.61 24.80
C PHE A 372 19.30 5.75 24.33
N SER A 373 18.96 5.11 23.21
CA SER A 373 17.60 5.15 22.67
C SER A 373 16.58 4.49 23.59
N VAL A 374 16.94 3.39 24.25
CA VAL A 374 16.09 2.70 25.25
C VAL A 374 15.81 3.64 26.42
N GLN A 375 16.85 4.29 26.95
CA GLN A 375 16.70 5.17 28.09
C GLN A 375 15.83 6.40 27.79
N LEU A 376 15.94 6.96 26.58
CA LEU A 376 15.06 8.06 26.14
C LEU A 376 13.58 7.68 26.12
N ARG A 377 13.26 6.42 25.81
CA ARG A 377 11.88 5.91 25.80
C ARG A 377 11.37 5.57 27.18
N SER A 378 12.23 5.04 28.05
CA SER A 378 11.85 4.57 29.37
C SER A 378 11.73 5.68 30.41
N ASP A 379 12.47 6.78 30.25
CA ASP A 379 12.47 7.89 31.21
C ASP A 379 11.75 9.12 30.66
N GLU A 380 10.45 9.23 30.97
CA GLU A 380 9.65 10.40 30.57
C GLU A 380 10.20 11.72 31.11
N LYS A 381 10.97 11.70 32.22
CA LYS A 381 11.55 12.92 32.80
C LYS A 381 12.55 13.56 31.84
N ILE A 382 13.24 12.78 31.01
CA ILE A 382 14.16 13.31 30.01
C ILE A 382 13.38 14.12 28.96
N SER A 383 12.28 13.57 28.44
CA SER A 383 11.45 14.27 27.46
C SER A 383 10.86 15.58 28.01
N GLN A 384 10.44 15.57 29.28
CA GLN A 384 9.90 16.75 29.96
C GLN A 384 10.97 17.80 30.27
N ALA A 385 12.17 17.38 30.69
CA ALA A 385 13.30 18.27 30.94
C ALA A 385 13.74 18.97 29.64
N VAL A 386 13.90 18.21 28.54
CA VAL A 386 14.23 18.76 27.23
C VAL A 386 13.20 19.80 26.78
N ALA A 387 11.91 19.49 26.95
CA ALA A 387 10.82 20.39 26.60
C ALA A 387 10.86 21.71 27.40
N LYS A 388 11.05 21.61 28.73
CA LYS A 388 11.12 22.77 29.63
C LYS A 388 12.37 23.63 29.39
N ASP A 389 13.54 23.01 29.35
CA ASP A 389 14.83 23.72 29.31
C ASP A 389 15.09 24.42 27.97
N ASN A 390 14.40 23.98 26.90
CA ASN A 390 14.60 24.51 25.54
C ASN A 390 13.35 25.19 24.98
N ASN A 391 12.31 25.39 25.78
CA ASN A 391 11.02 25.96 25.37
C ASN A 391 10.43 25.26 24.13
N LEU A 392 10.44 23.93 24.16
CA LEU A 392 9.94 23.05 23.09
C LEU A 392 8.61 22.41 23.50
N ASP A 393 7.79 22.10 22.51
CA ASP A 393 6.54 21.37 22.73
C ASP A 393 6.84 19.92 23.16
N SER A 394 6.31 19.51 24.31
CA SER A 394 6.61 18.19 24.90
C SER A 394 6.12 17.03 24.04
N ASP A 395 5.02 17.20 23.30
CA ASP A 395 4.49 16.17 22.40
C ASP A 395 5.38 16.04 21.15
N GLN A 396 5.89 17.15 20.61
CA GLN A 396 6.88 17.14 19.54
C GLN A 396 8.18 16.44 19.95
N VAL A 397 8.67 16.68 21.17
CA VAL A 397 9.88 16.01 21.69
C VAL A 397 9.68 14.49 21.78
N LYS A 398 8.54 14.04 22.33
CA LYS A 398 8.21 12.60 22.41
C LYS A 398 8.14 11.95 21.03
N LYS A 399 7.46 12.58 20.07
CA LYS A 399 7.37 12.10 18.68
C LYS A 399 8.73 12.01 17.99
N VAL A 400 9.63 12.97 18.23
CA VAL A 400 11.00 12.92 17.70
C VAL A 400 11.78 11.77 18.32
N ILE A 401 11.69 11.54 19.64
CA ILE A 401 12.34 10.41 20.31
C ILE A 401 11.87 9.07 19.73
N GLU A 402 10.56 8.89 19.57
CA GLU A 402 9.97 7.67 18.99
C GLU A 402 10.45 7.44 17.55
N ALA A 403 10.39 8.48 16.72
CA ALA A 403 10.82 8.38 15.32
C ALA A 403 12.33 8.16 15.18
N GLN A 404 13.15 8.79 16.02
CA GLN A 404 14.61 8.58 16.04
C GLN A 404 14.97 7.16 16.45
N HIS A 405 14.32 6.62 17.48
CA HIS A 405 14.55 5.25 17.92
C HIS A 405 14.37 4.23 16.80
N LEU A 406 13.28 4.35 16.02
CA LEU A 406 12.98 3.44 14.91
C LEU A 406 14.05 3.46 13.80
N VAL A 407 14.76 4.58 13.65
CA VAL A 407 15.73 4.78 12.58
C VAL A 407 17.16 4.46 13.04
N ILE A 408 17.48 4.73 14.30
CA ILE A 408 18.87 4.78 14.79
C ILE A 408 19.27 3.56 15.62
N SER A 409 18.33 2.93 16.35
CA SER A 409 18.71 1.87 17.30
C SER A 409 19.20 0.61 16.60
N GLU A 410 18.58 0.26 15.45
CA GLU A 410 18.96 -0.88 14.62
C GLU A 410 18.73 -0.53 13.14
N PRO A 411 19.53 0.39 12.55
CA PRO A 411 19.31 0.91 11.20
C PRO A 411 19.38 -0.19 10.15
N GLU A 412 20.30 -1.13 10.31
CA GLU A 412 20.49 -2.27 9.41
C GLU A 412 19.29 -3.22 9.41
N LYS A 413 18.50 -3.29 10.51
CA LYS A 413 17.28 -4.12 10.57
C LYS A 413 16.02 -3.38 10.13
N ASN A 414 16.06 -2.06 10.10
CA ASN A 414 14.94 -1.18 9.79
C ASN A 414 15.25 -0.24 8.62
N ILE A 415 16.04 -0.75 7.67
CA ILE A 415 16.53 0.02 6.52
C ILE A 415 15.37 0.62 5.72
N GLU A 416 14.20 -0.04 5.69
CA GLU A 416 13.00 0.45 5.02
C GLU A 416 12.49 1.78 5.60
N GLN A 417 12.78 2.07 6.87
CA GLN A 417 12.42 3.33 7.52
C GLN A 417 13.25 4.51 6.98
N THR A 418 14.42 4.23 6.39
CA THR A 418 15.34 5.24 5.84
C THR A 418 15.14 5.46 4.34
N VAL A 419 14.44 4.55 3.65
CA VAL A 419 14.14 4.67 2.23
C VAL A 419 12.96 5.61 2.05
N THR A 420 13.13 6.70 1.29
CA THR A 420 12.02 7.57 0.88
C THR A 420 11.41 7.06 -0.42
N ILE A 421 10.11 7.28 -0.60
CA ILE A 421 9.43 6.93 -1.86
C ILE A 421 9.86 7.98 -2.90
N PRO A 422 10.49 7.57 -4.00
CA PRO A 422 10.96 8.50 -5.02
C PRO A 422 9.77 9.13 -5.76
N LYS A 423 9.95 10.36 -6.27
CA LYS A 423 8.89 11.07 -7.03
C LYS A 423 8.53 10.39 -8.36
N THR A 424 9.42 9.55 -8.86
CA THR A 424 9.22 8.74 -10.08
C THR A 424 8.18 7.64 -9.91
N VAL A 425 7.85 7.28 -8.66
CA VAL A 425 6.83 6.28 -8.32
C VAL A 425 5.64 6.99 -7.68
N SER A 426 4.44 6.69 -8.14
CA SER A 426 3.24 7.28 -7.54
C SER A 426 2.95 6.62 -6.19
N ILE A 427 2.43 7.41 -5.23
CA ILE A 427 2.09 6.90 -3.90
C ILE A 427 1.02 5.81 -3.99
N ASP A 428 0.06 5.97 -4.91
CA ASP A 428 -1.02 5.01 -5.13
C ASP A 428 -0.47 3.66 -5.62
N GLU A 429 0.48 3.68 -6.57
CA GLU A 429 1.15 2.48 -7.07
C GLU A 429 1.98 1.78 -5.97
N TYR A 430 2.71 2.55 -5.14
CA TYR A 430 3.43 2.00 -3.99
C TYR A 430 2.50 1.27 -3.01
N GLU A 431 1.38 1.90 -2.64
CA GLU A 431 0.42 1.32 -1.70
C GLU A 431 -0.33 0.13 -2.31
N GLU A 432 -0.58 0.14 -3.63
CA GLU A 432 -1.15 -1.00 -4.33
C GLU A 432 -0.23 -2.22 -4.28
N VAL A 433 1.07 -2.05 -4.60
CA VAL A 433 2.07 -3.11 -4.53
C VAL A 433 2.17 -3.66 -3.10
N LYS A 434 2.21 -2.79 -2.10
CA LYS A 434 2.22 -3.17 -0.69
C LYS A 434 0.99 -4.01 -0.35
N LYS A 435 -0.21 -3.57 -0.75
CA LYS A 435 -1.46 -4.29 -0.53
C LYS A 435 -1.49 -5.66 -1.20
N MET A 436 -0.96 -5.76 -2.42
CA MET A 436 -0.84 -7.04 -3.13
C MET A 436 0.05 -8.02 -2.36
N TRP A 437 1.22 -7.56 -1.90
CA TRP A 437 2.13 -8.37 -1.10
C TRP A 437 1.57 -8.73 0.27
N THR A 438 0.87 -7.82 0.95
CA THR A 438 0.17 -8.14 2.20
C THR A 438 -0.83 -9.27 1.99
N ARG A 439 -1.65 -9.19 0.94
CA ARG A 439 -2.60 -10.25 0.59
C ARG A 439 -1.89 -11.57 0.24
N GLN A 440 -0.76 -11.49 -0.45
CA GLN A 440 0.02 -12.67 -0.82
C GLN A 440 0.61 -13.36 0.41
N TYR A 441 1.19 -12.62 1.35
CA TYR A 441 1.71 -13.19 2.58
C TYR A 441 0.59 -13.76 3.48
N GLU A 442 -0.57 -13.10 3.55
CA GLU A 442 -1.71 -13.58 4.36
C GLU A 442 -2.39 -14.83 3.78
N LYS A 443 -2.67 -14.84 2.47
CA LYS A 443 -3.59 -15.81 1.85
C LYS A 443 -2.96 -16.60 0.71
N GLY A 444 -1.79 -16.22 0.23
CA GLY A 444 -1.09 -16.90 -0.84
C GLY A 444 -0.61 -18.29 -0.43
N GLU A 445 -0.30 -19.08 -1.45
CA GLU A 445 0.38 -20.37 -1.30
C GLU A 445 1.80 -20.14 -0.76
N VAL A 446 2.20 -20.94 0.22
CA VAL A 446 3.56 -20.90 0.76
C VAL A 446 4.49 -21.61 -0.22
N PRO A 447 5.60 -20.98 -0.67
CA PRO A 447 6.58 -21.65 -1.51
C PRO A 447 7.27 -22.74 -0.68
N LEU A 448 6.95 -24.01 -1.00
CA LEU A 448 7.50 -25.16 -0.30
C LEU A 448 8.93 -25.42 -0.81
N THR A 449 9.90 -25.29 0.10
CA THR A 449 11.30 -25.72 -0.13
C THR A 449 11.73 -26.60 1.04
N GLU A 450 12.92 -27.20 0.97
CA GLU A 450 13.44 -28.05 2.07
C GLU A 450 13.41 -27.34 3.44
N ASN A 451 13.62 -26.01 3.43
CA ASN A 451 13.69 -25.17 4.63
C ASN A 451 12.40 -24.36 4.90
N LEU A 452 11.49 -24.24 3.93
CA LEU A 452 10.26 -23.46 4.05
C LEU A 452 9.02 -24.36 4.03
N LYS A 453 8.43 -24.55 5.21
CA LYS A 453 7.22 -25.37 5.40
C LYS A 453 6.03 -24.58 5.94
N THR A 454 6.27 -23.38 6.49
CA THR A 454 5.23 -22.57 7.13
C THR A 454 5.26 -21.16 6.59
N ARG A 455 4.08 -20.51 6.61
CA ARG A 455 3.93 -19.09 6.28
C ARG A 455 4.82 -18.20 7.16
N SER A 456 4.93 -18.51 8.45
CA SER A 456 5.76 -17.76 9.39
C SER A 456 7.23 -17.81 8.97
N ALA A 457 7.74 -19.01 8.64
CA ALA A 457 9.12 -19.17 8.19
C ALA A 457 9.38 -18.42 6.87
N TRP A 458 8.41 -18.45 5.93
CA TRP A 458 8.51 -17.73 4.67
C TRP A 458 8.57 -16.20 4.88
N VAL A 459 7.65 -15.64 5.67
CA VAL A 459 7.61 -14.19 5.96
C VAL A 459 8.91 -13.74 6.65
N GLU A 460 9.41 -14.49 7.65
CA GLU A 460 10.68 -14.15 8.31
C GLU A 460 11.87 -14.22 7.36
N GLN A 461 11.94 -15.26 6.54
CA GLN A 461 13.02 -15.41 5.57
C GLN A 461 13.01 -14.27 4.56
N ASP A 462 11.84 -13.89 4.03
CA ASP A 462 11.71 -12.78 3.09
C ASP A 462 12.11 -11.44 3.74
N ILE A 463 11.74 -11.20 5.01
CA ILE A 463 12.19 -10.02 5.75
C ILE A 463 13.71 -9.98 5.80
N VAL A 464 14.37 -11.08 6.16
CA VAL A 464 15.83 -11.15 6.27
C VAL A 464 16.50 -10.95 4.91
N ILE A 465 16.05 -11.64 3.87
CA ILE A 465 16.63 -11.55 2.52
C ILE A 465 16.50 -10.13 2.00
N ILE A 466 15.29 -9.56 2.00
CA ILE A 466 15.04 -8.22 1.46
C ILE A 466 15.79 -7.16 2.27
N THR A 467 15.86 -7.30 3.60
CA THR A 467 16.65 -6.38 4.46
C THR A 467 18.12 -6.41 4.07
N ASN A 468 18.71 -7.60 3.93
CA ASN A 468 20.11 -7.76 3.54
C ASN A 468 20.37 -7.19 2.14
N THR A 469 19.48 -7.45 1.18
CA THR A 469 19.58 -6.88 -0.17
C THR A 469 19.53 -5.35 -0.13
N LEU A 470 18.59 -4.76 0.63
CA LEU A 470 18.50 -3.30 0.78
C LEU A 470 19.76 -2.71 1.42
N ASN A 471 20.31 -3.35 2.46
CA ASN A 471 21.57 -2.92 3.08
C ASN A 471 22.74 -2.95 2.09
N LYS A 472 22.82 -3.99 1.26
CA LYS A 472 23.87 -4.09 0.23
C LYS A 472 23.71 -3.02 -0.84
N LEU A 473 22.50 -2.83 -1.36
CA LEU A 473 22.20 -1.82 -2.39
C LEU A 473 22.46 -0.39 -1.91
N LEU A 474 22.22 -0.11 -0.63
CA LEU A 474 22.43 1.20 -0.02
C LEU A 474 23.81 1.37 0.63
N SER A 475 24.70 0.37 0.49
CA SER A 475 26.07 0.45 0.99
C SER A 475 26.83 1.60 0.33
N SER A 476 27.77 2.21 1.06
CA SER A 476 28.71 3.17 0.49
C SER A 476 29.73 2.50 -0.44
N ASP A 477 29.97 1.20 -0.26
CA ASP A 477 30.92 0.41 -1.04
C ASP A 477 30.31 -0.13 -2.34
N GLU A 478 31.01 0.08 -3.46
CA GLU A 478 30.51 -0.25 -4.80
C GLU A 478 30.49 -1.77 -5.05
N GLU A 479 31.45 -2.52 -4.51
CA GLU A 479 31.46 -3.99 -4.63
C GLU A 479 30.26 -4.59 -3.89
N THR A 480 29.97 -4.09 -2.69
CA THR A 480 28.80 -4.48 -1.89
C THR A 480 27.49 -4.17 -2.64
N LYS A 481 27.40 -3.05 -3.36
CA LYS A 481 26.21 -2.75 -4.19
C LYS A 481 26.03 -3.75 -5.33
N GLN A 482 27.12 -4.17 -5.97
CA GLN A 482 27.07 -5.19 -7.02
C GLN A 482 26.57 -6.53 -6.45
N GLN A 483 27.04 -6.93 -5.27
CA GLN A 483 26.52 -8.10 -4.57
C GLN A 483 25.02 -7.94 -4.24
N GLY A 484 24.58 -6.74 -3.89
CA GLY A 484 23.16 -6.43 -3.72
C GLY A 484 22.35 -6.63 -5.00
N LEU A 485 22.90 -6.28 -6.16
CA LEU A 485 22.26 -6.55 -7.46
C LEU A 485 22.26 -8.02 -7.86
N ASP A 486 23.26 -8.79 -7.43
CA ASP A 486 23.25 -10.25 -7.60
C ASP A 486 22.10 -10.87 -6.79
N ASP A 487 21.90 -10.43 -5.54
CA ASP A 487 20.74 -10.83 -4.74
C ASP A 487 19.42 -10.46 -5.42
N VAL A 488 19.33 -9.25 -6.00
CA VAL A 488 18.16 -8.79 -6.79
C VAL A 488 17.90 -9.72 -7.96
N GLY A 489 18.94 -10.17 -8.66
CA GLY A 489 18.80 -11.13 -9.75
C GLY A 489 18.23 -12.49 -9.32
N TYR A 490 18.44 -12.87 -8.05
CA TYR A 490 17.86 -14.08 -7.47
C TYR A 490 16.40 -13.87 -7.01
N ILE A 491 16.12 -12.77 -6.30
CA ILE A 491 14.78 -12.52 -5.73
C ILE A 491 13.80 -11.94 -6.73
N LEU A 492 14.28 -11.22 -7.74
CA LEU A 492 13.46 -10.46 -8.68
C LEU A 492 14.06 -10.41 -10.10
N PRO A 493 14.16 -11.55 -10.81
CA PRO A 493 14.73 -11.60 -12.15
C PRO A 493 14.05 -10.66 -13.15
N ILE A 494 12.71 -10.54 -13.08
CA ILE A 494 11.91 -9.72 -14.01
C ILE A 494 12.24 -8.22 -13.93
N PHE A 495 12.83 -7.77 -12.82
CA PHE A 495 13.19 -6.37 -12.63
C PHE A 495 14.45 -5.99 -13.42
N LEU A 496 15.46 -6.87 -13.42
CA LEU A 496 16.67 -6.69 -14.24
C LEU A 496 16.35 -6.75 -15.74
N VAL A 497 15.27 -7.43 -16.09
CA VAL A 497 14.76 -7.64 -17.45
C VAL A 497 14.10 -6.40 -18.04
N ASN A 498 13.39 -5.61 -17.24
CA ASN A 498 12.60 -4.47 -17.73
C ASN A 498 13.33 -3.11 -17.64
N ASN A 499 14.65 -3.11 -17.38
CA ASN A 499 15.51 -1.92 -17.27
C ASN A 499 14.92 -0.82 -16.37
N LEU A 500 14.35 -1.24 -15.26
CA LEU A 500 13.78 -0.35 -14.26
C LEU A 500 14.88 0.33 -13.46
N THR A 501 14.58 1.52 -12.95
CA THR A 501 15.54 2.34 -12.22
C THR A 501 15.83 1.81 -10.81
N GLY A 502 16.98 2.17 -10.23
CA GLY A 502 17.30 1.90 -8.83
C GLY A 502 16.28 2.50 -7.85
N GLU A 503 15.74 3.67 -8.17
CA GLU A 503 14.62 4.28 -7.44
C GLU A 503 13.38 3.36 -7.38
N GLN A 504 12.95 2.83 -8.53
CA GLN A 504 11.83 1.89 -8.62
C GLN A 504 12.12 0.59 -7.86
N LEU A 505 13.38 0.12 -7.90
CA LEU A 505 13.80 -1.11 -7.21
C LEU A 505 13.63 -0.97 -5.70
N LEU A 506 14.15 0.13 -5.15
CA LEU A 506 14.06 0.39 -3.72
C LEU A 506 12.60 0.59 -3.29
N ALA A 507 11.80 1.32 -4.08
CA ALA A 507 10.38 1.50 -3.78
C ALA A 507 9.64 0.15 -3.72
N TYR A 508 9.92 -0.73 -4.67
CA TYR A 508 9.34 -2.08 -4.71
C TYR A 508 9.77 -2.95 -3.52
N LEU A 509 11.07 -3.05 -3.27
CA LEU A 509 11.61 -3.82 -2.15
C LEU A 509 11.11 -3.28 -0.81
N LYS A 510 10.99 -1.96 -0.67
CA LYS A 510 10.39 -1.30 0.50
C LYS A 510 8.91 -1.69 0.69
N ALA A 511 8.11 -1.65 -0.37
CA ALA A 511 6.71 -2.05 -0.30
C ALA A 511 6.57 -3.53 0.15
N LYS A 512 7.41 -4.42 -0.42
CA LYS A 512 7.42 -5.84 -0.10
C LYS A 512 7.83 -6.13 1.35
N ILE A 513 8.89 -5.50 1.87
CA ILE A 513 9.31 -5.68 3.27
C ILE A 513 8.32 -5.06 4.27
N GLU A 514 7.72 -3.91 3.97
CA GLU A 514 6.69 -3.32 4.83
C GLU A 514 5.45 -4.23 4.91
N ALA A 515 5.05 -4.83 3.78
CA ALA A 515 3.98 -5.82 3.76
C ALA A 515 4.32 -7.04 4.63
N ALA A 516 5.53 -7.60 4.48
CA ALA A 516 5.98 -8.75 5.26
C ALA A 516 6.01 -8.45 6.77
N LYS A 517 6.60 -7.31 7.18
CA LYS A 517 6.63 -6.88 8.59
C LYS A 517 5.24 -6.64 9.16
N THR A 518 4.30 -6.09 8.36
CA THR A 518 2.91 -5.90 8.78
C THR A 518 2.24 -7.24 9.06
N VAL A 519 2.38 -8.22 8.15
CA VAL A 519 1.81 -9.56 8.33
C VAL A 519 2.45 -10.28 9.51
N ARG A 520 3.76 -10.16 9.71
CA ARG A 520 4.44 -10.72 10.89
C ARG A 520 3.82 -10.20 12.20
N VAL A 521 3.60 -8.89 12.32
CA VAL A 521 2.98 -8.29 13.52
C VAL A 521 1.56 -8.82 13.74
N LEU A 522 0.78 -9.03 12.68
CA LEU A 522 -0.55 -9.63 12.78
C LEU A 522 -0.47 -11.08 13.26
N MET A 523 0.45 -11.86 12.69
CA MET A 523 0.67 -13.26 13.09
C MET A 523 1.12 -13.39 14.55
N ASP A 524 1.99 -12.50 15.03
CA ASP A 524 2.44 -12.51 16.43
C ASP A 524 1.30 -12.16 17.39
N ARG A 525 0.44 -11.20 17.03
CA ARG A 525 -0.79 -10.90 17.80
C ARG A 525 -1.76 -12.08 17.81
N GLU A 526 -1.95 -12.76 16.68
CA GLU A 526 -2.80 -13.95 16.59
C GLU A 526 -2.27 -15.08 17.47
N LYS A 527 -0.95 -15.30 17.49
CA LYS A 527 -0.29 -16.27 18.40
C LYS A 527 -0.52 -15.89 19.85
N GLU A 528 -0.28 -14.64 20.24
CA GLU A 528 -0.49 -14.14 21.60
C GLU A 528 -1.94 -14.34 22.06
N VAL A 529 -2.92 -14.01 21.21
CA VAL A 529 -4.34 -14.24 21.50
C VAL A 529 -4.63 -15.73 21.63
N THR A 530 -4.09 -16.57 20.74
CA THR A 530 -4.30 -18.02 20.78
C THR A 530 -3.69 -18.64 22.05
N GLU A 531 -2.51 -18.19 22.47
CA GLU A 531 -1.85 -18.62 23.71
C GLU A 531 -2.63 -18.18 24.95
N ARG A 532 -3.13 -16.95 24.99
CA ARG A 532 -4.02 -16.47 26.06
C ARG A 532 -5.31 -17.25 26.14
N LEU A 533 -5.91 -17.62 25.00
CA LEU A 533 -7.11 -18.45 24.95
C LEU A 533 -6.82 -19.87 25.44
N LYS A 534 -5.68 -20.47 25.08
CA LYS A 534 -5.26 -21.78 25.58
C LYS A 534 -5.00 -21.76 27.09
N ALA A 535 -4.27 -20.76 27.59
CA ALA A 535 -4.01 -20.57 29.02
C ALA A 535 -5.29 -20.34 29.83
N GLY A 536 -6.26 -19.58 29.29
CA GLY A 536 -7.57 -19.37 29.91
C GLY A 536 -8.53 -20.58 29.82
N THR A 537 -8.19 -21.60 29.02
CA THR A 537 -8.98 -22.84 28.92
C THR A 537 -8.48 -23.92 29.89
N GLU A 538 -7.22 -23.85 30.35
CA GLU A 538 -6.67 -24.75 31.37
C GLU A 538 -7.19 -24.43 32.80
N GLU A 539 -7.81 -23.26 33.00
CA GLU A 539 -8.44 -22.85 34.27
C GLU A 539 -9.97 -23.07 34.30
N LYS A 540 -10.46 -24.13 33.66
CA LYS A 540 -11.87 -24.56 33.79
C LYS A 540 -12.01 -25.77 34.69
N VAL A 541 -12.23 -25.44 35.96
CA VAL A 541 -13.01 -26.13 37.01
C VAL A 541 -13.61 -27.47 36.60
N ASP A 542 -13.15 -28.51 37.29
CA ASP A 542 -13.82 -29.81 37.44
C ASP A 542 -15.26 -29.59 37.96
N VAL A 543 -16.25 -29.67 37.06
CA VAL A 543 -17.65 -29.79 37.47
C VAL A 543 -18.07 -31.24 37.28
N MET A 544 -18.21 -31.93 38.43
CA MET A 544 -18.80 -33.24 38.59
C MET A 544 -20.00 -33.44 37.65
N LYS A 545 -19.91 -34.43 36.77
CA LYS A 545 -21.09 -35.01 36.11
C LYS A 545 -21.95 -35.70 37.18
N PRO A 546 -23.24 -35.35 37.35
CA PRO A 546 -24.16 -36.18 38.10
C PRO A 546 -24.45 -37.46 37.29
N LYS A 547 -24.32 -38.61 37.94
CA LYS A 547 -24.67 -39.94 37.41
C LYS A 547 -26.14 -39.98 36.99
N MET A 548 -26.42 -40.30 35.72
CA MET A 548 -27.70 -40.90 35.34
C MET A 548 -27.73 -42.33 35.90
N LYS A 549 -28.74 -42.64 36.70
CA LYS A 549 -29.10 -44.01 37.09
C LYS A 549 -29.82 -44.68 35.93
N GLU A 550 -29.35 -45.86 35.57
CA GLU A 550 -30.02 -46.82 34.71
C GLU A 550 -30.51 -48.00 35.58
N ALA A 551 -31.54 -48.69 35.10
CA ALA A 551 -32.22 -49.89 35.61
C ALA A 551 -33.29 -49.65 36.69
N GLU A 552 -34.50 -50.22 36.66
CA GLU A 552 -35.23 -51.11 35.76
C GLU A 552 -36.62 -51.29 36.39
N LYS A 553 -37.69 -51.41 35.59
CA LYS A 553 -38.79 -52.38 35.82
C LYS A 553 -39.79 -52.35 34.65
N THR A 554 -39.51 -53.23 33.70
CA THR A 554 -40.43 -54.24 33.14
C THR A 554 -41.95 -54.00 33.18
N MET A 555 -42.51 -53.98 31.97
CA MET A 555 -43.68 -54.73 31.47
C MET A 555 -44.82 -55.05 32.46
N GLU A 556 -46.04 -54.59 32.15
CA GLU A 556 -47.15 -55.51 31.85
C GLU A 556 -48.31 -54.85 31.11
N LEU A 557 -49.07 -55.71 30.45
CA LEU A 557 -49.90 -55.54 29.27
C LEU A 557 -51.39 -55.45 29.65
N LYS A 558 -52.18 -54.65 28.92
CA LYS A 558 -53.64 -54.78 28.69
C LYS A 558 -54.62 -54.64 29.88
N GLN A 559 -55.49 -53.65 29.77
CA GLN A 559 -56.93 -53.77 30.07
C GLN A 559 -57.67 -52.69 29.24
N GLU A 560 -58.20 -52.97 28.05
CA GLU A 560 -59.50 -53.57 27.71
C GLU A 560 -60.30 -52.57 26.88
N LEU A 561 -60.33 -52.79 25.56
CA LEU A 561 -61.49 -52.50 24.74
C LEU A 561 -61.96 -53.85 24.19
N LYS A 562 -62.99 -54.42 24.80
CA LYS A 562 -63.83 -55.47 24.22
C LYS A 562 -65.24 -55.29 24.73
N GLU A 563 -66.10 -54.80 23.86
CA GLU A 563 -67.38 -55.47 23.56
C GLU A 563 -67.99 -54.84 22.32
N GLU A 564 -67.85 -55.52 21.19
CA GLU A 564 -69.00 -55.89 20.36
C GLU A 564 -68.86 -57.38 19.97
N LEU A 565 -69.86 -58.16 20.41
CA LEU A 565 -70.30 -59.49 19.95
C LEU A 565 -70.93 -59.38 18.53
N PRO A 566 -71.67 -60.37 17.99
CA PRO A 566 -71.40 -61.79 17.73
C PRO A 566 -71.66 -62.17 16.25
N ASN A 567 -71.08 -63.27 15.77
CA ASN A 567 -71.68 -64.34 14.93
C ASN A 567 -70.60 -65.22 14.28
#